data_AF-A0A659XXN6-F1
#
_entry.id   AF-A0A659XXN6-F1
#
_cell.length_a   1.000
_cell.length_b   1.000
_cell.length_c   1.000
_cell.angle_alpha   90.00
_cell.angle_beta   90.00
_cell.angle_gamma   90.00
#
_symmetry.space_group_name_H-M   'P 1'
#
loop_
_entity.id
_entity.type
_entity.pdbx_description
1 polymer ?
#
loop_
_entity_poly.entity_id
_entity_poly.type
_entity_poly.pdbx_seq_one_letter_code
_entity_poly.pdbx_strand_id
1 'polypeptide(L)' 'CLSGKMHFVGPDQLHGFEERLTTDIYPADFGWTPDYRKPGERIDWWYHNLGSVTGAGVAETTNQMEYDDEVVF' A
#
# COMPACT_ATOMS: atom_id res chain seq x y z
N CYS A 1 -13.45 15.61 1.18
CA CYS A 1 -12.79 14.53 1.93
C CYS A 1 -12.15 13.54 0.96
N LEU A 2 -11.11 12.82 1.41
CA LEU A 2 -10.54 11.63 0.78
C LEU A 2 -10.98 10.40 1.59
N SER A 3 -11.54 9.38 0.94
CA SER A 3 -11.66 8.04 1.50
C SER A 3 -10.91 7.08 0.60
N GLY A 4 -10.04 6.27 1.18
CA GLY A 4 -9.20 5.31 0.49
C GLY A 4 -7.76 5.75 0.25
N LYS A 5 -7.15 5.00 -0.65
CA LYS A 5 -5.71 4.98 -0.86
C LYS A 5 -5.25 6.15 -1.72
N MET A 6 -4.10 6.71 -1.37
CA MET A 6 -3.36 7.64 -2.24
C MET A 6 -1.84 7.39 -2.24
N HIS A 7 -1.33 6.54 -1.35
CA HIS A 7 0.08 6.18 -1.20
C HIS A 7 1.00 7.41 -1.08
N PHE A 8 0.59 8.37 -0.24
CA PHE A 8 1.43 9.50 0.10
C PHE A 8 2.58 9.06 1.00
N VAL A 9 3.81 9.39 0.61
CA VAL A 9 5.01 9.17 1.41
C VAL A 9 5.43 10.48 2.07
N GLY A 10 5.75 10.41 3.35
CA GLY A 10 6.09 11.54 4.18
C GLY A 10 4.97 11.88 5.18
N PRO A 11 5.22 12.88 6.05
CA PRO A 11 4.33 13.19 7.15
C PRO A 11 3.02 13.87 6.73
N ASP A 12 2.96 14.50 5.56
CA ASP A 12 1.72 15.07 5.03
C ASP A 12 0.88 13.97 4.37
N GLN A 13 -0.22 13.62 5.02
CA GLN A 13 -1.15 12.59 4.55
C GLN A 13 -2.46 13.18 4.01
N LEU A 14 -2.57 14.50 3.90
CA LEU A 14 -3.75 15.20 3.42
C LEU A 14 -3.50 15.88 2.07
N HIS A 15 -2.31 16.43 1.83
CA HIS A 15 -1.95 17.10 0.57
C HIS A 15 -3.03 18.03 0.01
N GLY A 16 -3.68 18.80 0.90
CA GLY A 16 -4.73 19.76 0.54
C GLY A 16 -6.16 19.23 0.59
N PHE A 17 -6.37 17.93 0.86
CA PHE A 17 -7.69 17.44 1.25
C PHE A 17 -8.04 17.97 2.64
N GLU A 18 -9.25 18.53 2.76
CA GLU A 18 -9.76 19.08 4.02
C GLU A 18 -9.92 18.00 5.11
N GLU A 19 -10.21 16.77 4.70
CA GLU A 19 -10.43 15.63 5.59
C GLU A 19 -10.03 14.33 4.89
N ARG A 20 -9.54 13.36 5.66
CA ARG A 20 -9.25 12.00 5.21
C ARG A 20 -9.92 11.00 6.15
N LEU A 21 -10.79 10.16 5.58
CA LEU A 21 -11.71 9.27 6.31
C LEU A 21 -11.07 7.92 6.66
N THR A 22 -10.13 7.44 5.84
CA THR A 22 -9.40 6.20 6.10
C THR A 22 -7.88 6.40 6.03
N THR A 23 -7.14 5.61 6.81
CA THR A 23 -5.68 5.52 6.69
C THR A 23 -5.28 5.01 5.31
N ASP A 24 -4.01 5.13 4.93
CA ASP A 24 -3.50 4.42 3.76
C ASP A 24 -3.22 2.94 4.09
N ILE A 25 -3.44 2.06 3.12
CA ILE A 25 -3.10 0.64 3.22
C ILE A 25 -1.60 0.38 2.97
N TYR A 26 -0.88 1.36 2.38
CA TYR A 26 0.56 1.28 2.15
C TYR A 26 1.38 2.22 3.06
N PRO A 27 2.65 1.88 3.33
CA PRO A 27 3.50 2.65 4.22
C PRO A 27 3.71 4.10 3.75
N ALA A 28 3.80 5.02 4.72
CA ALA A 28 4.08 6.43 4.48
C ALA A 28 5.56 6.81 4.71
N ASP A 29 6.44 5.83 4.95
CA ASP A 29 7.85 6.07 5.24
C ASP A 29 8.76 5.80 4.01
N PHE A 30 10.07 5.94 4.20
CA PHE A 30 11.07 5.70 3.16
C PHE A 30 11.56 4.24 3.09
N GLY A 31 10.86 3.31 3.74
CA GLY A 31 11.29 1.90 3.88
C GLY A 31 11.46 1.18 2.53
N TRP A 32 10.69 1.56 1.51
CA TRP A 32 10.74 0.98 0.16
C TRP A 32 11.60 1.79 -0.82
N THR A 33 12.68 2.41 -0.35
CA THR A 33 13.62 3.14 -1.20
C THR A 33 14.56 2.19 -1.94
N PRO A 34 14.57 2.13 -3.29
CA PRO A 34 15.55 1.36 -4.04
C PRO A 34 16.92 2.05 -4.05
N ASP A 35 18.00 1.28 -4.22
CA ASP A 35 19.37 1.79 -4.29
C ASP A 35 20.03 1.50 -5.65
N TYR A 36 20.20 2.54 -6.47
CA TYR A 36 20.85 2.43 -7.78
C TYR A 36 22.34 2.04 -7.70
N ARG A 37 22.98 2.13 -6.53
CA ARG A 37 24.35 1.64 -6.31
C ARG A 37 24.43 0.11 -6.27
N LYS A 38 23.29 -0.58 -6.20
CA LYS A 38 23.18 -2.04 -6.08
C LYS A 38 22.29 -2.65 -7.18
N PRO A 39 22.67 -2.53 -8.46
CA PRO A 39 21.87 -3.07 -9.56
C PRO A 39 21.75 -4.60 -9.44
N GLY A 40 20.54 -5.13 -9.69
CA GLY A 40 20.25 -6.56 -9.63
C GLY A 40 19.89 -7.08 -8.24
N GLU A 41 20.10 -6.30 -7.17
CA GLU A 41 19.57 -6.63 -5.83
C GLU A 41 18.04 -6.58 -5.84
N ARG A 42 17.42 -7.45 -5.05
CA ARG A 42 15.99 -7.42 -4.75
C ARG A 42 15.79 -7.50 -3.25
N ILE A 43 14.76 -6.82 -2.74
CA ILE A 43 14.44 -6.81 -1.32
C ILE A 43 13.17 -7.64 -1.10
N ASP A 44 13.36 -8.90 -0.72
CA ASP A 44 12.30 -9.92 -0.70
C ASP A 44 11.07 -9.55 0.15
N TRP A 45 11.27 -8.81 1.24
CA TRP A 45 10.19 -8.47 2.17
C TRP A 45 9.17 -7.46 1.62
N TRP A 46 9.45 -6.76 0.50
CA TRP A 46 8.47 -5.86 -0.16
C TRP A 46 8.45 -5.92 -1.67
N TYR A 47 9.49 -6.43 -2.33
CA TYR A 47 9.42 -6.67 -3.76
C TYR A 47 8.33 -7.70 -4.05
N HIS A 48 7.55 -7.41 -5.08
CA HIS A 48 6.59 -8.38 -5.56
C HIS A 48 7.29 -9.63 -6.11
N ASN A 49 6.64 -10.78 -5.98
CA ASN A 49 7.13 -12.05 -6.48
C ASN A 49 5.96 -12.88 -7.06
N LEU A 50 6.29 -13.98 -7.74
CA LEU A 50 5.29 -14.83 -8.40
C LEU A 50 4.44 -15.65 -7.42
N GLY A 51 4.64 -15.50 -6.10
CA GLY A 51 3.80 -16.09 -5.08
C GLY A 51 2.32 -15.68 -5.21
N SER A 52 2.03 -14.45 -5.64
CA SER A 52 0.66 -14.02 -5.92
C SER A 52 0.00 -14.79 -7.07
N VAL A 53 0.78 -15.29 -8.03
CA VAL A 53 0.26 -16.12 -9.13
C VAL A 53 -0.02 -17.53 -8.63
N THR A 54 0.92 -18.13 -7.91
CA THR A 54 0.79 -19.51 -7.42
C THR A 54 -0.23 -19.65 -6.29
N GLY A 55 -0.46 -18.58 -5.52
CA GLY A 55 -1.43 -18.53 -4.42
C GLY A 55 -2.77 -17.89 -4.77
N ALA A 56 -3.04 -17.62 -6.05
CA ALA A 56 -4.31 -17.03 -6.48
C ALA A 56 -5.49 -17.97 -6.13
N GLY A 57 -6.61 -17.39 -5.70
CA GLY A 57 -7.78 -18.16 -5.27
C GLY A 57 -8.92 -17.28 -4.78
N VAL A 58 -9.87 -17.92 -4.11
CA VAL A 58 -11.06 -17.29 -3.51
C VAL A 58 -10.88 -17.26 -1.99
N ALA A 59 -11.28 -16.15 -1.37
CA ALA A 59 -11.29 -15.99 0.08
C ALA A 59 -12.50 -15.15 0.49
N GLU A 60 -13.02 -15.38 1.69
CA GLU A 60 -14.14 -14.61 2.27
C GLU A 60 -13.71 -13.19 2.70
N THR A 61 -12.45 -13.02 3.11
CA THR A 61 -11.85 -11.73 3.44
C THR A 61 -10.38 -11.70 3.04
N THR A 62 -9.84 -10.49 2.80
CA THR A 62 -8.43 -10.22 2.59
C THR A 62 -8.11 -8.84 3.12
N ASN A 63 -6.83 -8.55 3.35
CA ASN A 63 -6.37 -7.20 3.69
C ASN A 63 -6.89 -6.11 2.74
N GLN A 64 -7.02 -6.43 1.44
CA GLN A 64 -7.56 -5.48 0.46
C GLN A 64 -9.08 -5.38 0.53
N MET A 65 -9.79 -6.48 0.78
CA MET A 65 -11.25 -6.44 0.92
C MET A 65 -11.68 -5.71 2.18
N GLU A 66 -11.03 -5.93 3.32
CA GLU A 66 -11.33 -5.20 4.57
C GLU A 66 -11.10 -3.69 4.41
N TYR A 67 -10.00 -3.33 3.73
CA TYR A 67 -9.71 -1.94 3.44
C TYR A 67 -10.77 -1.31 2.53
N ASP A 68 -11.08 -1.97 1.41
CA ASP A 68 -12.07 -1.45 0.46
C ASP A 68 -13.47 -1.40 1.08
N ASP A 69 -13.85 -2.35 1.94
CA ASP A 69 -15.11 -2.34 2.69
C ASP A 69 -15.19 -1.14 3.66
N GLU A 70 -14.09 -0.76 4.33
CA GLU A 70 -14.03 0.42 5.20
C GLU A 70 -14.07 1.73 4.39
N VAL A 71 -13.48 1.76 3.19
CA VAL A 71 -13.44 2.95 2.31
C VAL A 71 -14.82 3.42 1.85
N VAL A 72 -15.82 2.53 1.82
CA VAL A 72 -17.18 2.87 1.38
C VAL A 72 -17.92 3.82 2.34
N PHE A 73 -17.43 3.97 3.57
CA PHE A 73 -18.04 4.81 4.62
C PHE A 73 -17.37 6.18 4.77
#